data_AF-A0A8T7HMG3-F1
#
_entry.id   AF-A0A8T7HMG3-F1
#
_cell.length_a   1.000
_cell.length_b   1.000
_cell.length_c   1.000
_cell.angle_alpha   90.00
_cell.angle_beta   90.00
_cell.angle_gamma   90.00
#
_symmetry.space_group_name_H-M   'P 1'
#
loop_
_entity.id
_entity.type
_entity.pdbx_description
1 polymer ?
#
loop_
_entity_poly.entity_id
_entity_poly.type
_entity_poly.pdbx_seq_one_letter_code
_entity_poly.pdbx_strand_id
1 'polypeptide(L)'
;MFYVSELIDLVIMTLAIGYIYSGFIKRKPHEGYDPIEYYKKPSQWEEVKLGIMIAAPAVVLHELSHKFVAMGFGAVAILGAPLQWYAFAILLRLINSPILFLVGGYVSIRTPLPPLESAAVSIAGPLMNFIIYGIIYAMLKNRKIKKKH
;
A
#
# COMPACT_ATOMS: atom_id res chain seq x y z
N MET A 1 12.68 -7.99 15.92
CA MET A 1 11.51 -8.44 16.70
C MET A 1 10.30 -7.64 16.26
N PHE A 2 9.10 -8.21 16.24
CA PHE A 2 7.87 -7.45 15.98
C PHE A 2 7.19 -7.09 17.29
N TYR A 3 6.81 -5.83 17.43
CA TYR A 3 6.03 -5.34 18.56
C TYR A 3 4.54 -5.31 18.22
N VAL A 4 3.69 -5.44 19.24
CA VAL A 4 2.22 -5.35 19.09
C VAL A 4 1.81 -4.00 18.50
N SER A 5 2.51 -2.91 18.86
CA SER A 5 2.28 -1.58 18.28
C SER A 5 2.46 -1.56 16.77
N GLU A 6 3.42 -2.32 16.23
CA GLU A 6 3.67 -2.37 14.79
C GLU A 6 2.56 -3.12 14.06
N LEU A 7 1.94 -4.12 14.71
CA LEU A 7 0.76 -4.78 14.16
C LEU A 7 -0.43 -3.82 14.08
N ILE A 8 -0.62 -2.99 15.11
CA ILE A 8 -1.64 -1.94 15.11
C ILE A 8 -1.35 -0.93 13.99
N ASP A 9 -0.10 -0.48 13.86
CA ASP A 9 0.31 0.45 12.81
C ASP A 9 0.13 -0.13 11.41
N LEU A 10 0.38 -1.42 11.21
CA LEU A 10 0.10 -2.13 9.95
C LEU A 10 -1.39 -2.12 9.61
N VAL A 11 -2.25 -2.36 10.60
CA VAL A 11 -3.71 -2.32 10.41
C VAL A 11 -4.16 -0.91 10.07
N ILE A 12 -3.70 0.10 10.83
CA ILE A 12 -4.02 1.51 10.58
C ILE A 12 -3.57 1.92 9.18
N MET A 13 -2.32 1.62 8.82
CA MET A 13 -1.77 1.91 7.50
C MET A 13 -2.60 1.26 6.38
N THR A 14 -2.95 -0.02 6.52
CA THR A 14 -3.75 -0.74 5.54
C THR A 14 -5.12 -0.09 5.33
N LEU A 15 -5.81 0.24 6.43
CA LEU A 15 -7.13 0.87 6.39
C LEU A 15 -7.07 2.31 5.86
N ALA A 16 -6.09 3.09 6.31
CA ALA A 16 -5.92 4.48 5.90
C ALA A 16 -5.60 4.58 4.40
N ILE A 17 -4.63 3.81 3.91
CA ILE A 17 -4.27 3.77 2.48
C ILE A 17 -5.46 3.30 1.65
N GLY A 18 -6.11 2.21 2.07
CA GLY A 18 -7.28 1.69 1.37
C GLY A 18 -8.41 2.69 1.26
N TYR A 19 -8.67 3.43 2.34
CA TYR A 19 -9.60 4.55 2.32
C TYR A 19 -9.11 5.63 1.35
N ILE A 20 -7.95 6.22 1.55
CA ILE A 20 -7.42 7.31 0.69
C ILE A 20 -7.54 6.96 -0.81
N TYR A 21 -7.11 5.76 -1.21
CA TYR A 21 -7.13 5.32 -2.61
C TYR A 21 -8.50 4.95 -3.16
N SER A 22 -9.47 4.59 -2.33
CA SER A 22 -10.81 4.21 -2.79
C SER A 22 -11.57 5.34 -3.48
N GLY A 23 -11.22 6.61 -3.24
CA GLY A 23 -11.76 7.75 -4.00
C GLY A 23 -11.20 7.87 -5.43
N PHE A 24 -10.03 7.28 -5.69
CA PHE A 24 -9.30 7.42 -6.95
C PHE A 24 -9.38 6.15 -7.80
N ILE A 25 -9.44 4.98 -7.18
CA ILE A 25 -9.51 3.69 -7.87
C ILE A 25 -10.99 3.32 -8.08
N LYS A 26 -11.46 3.44 -9.32
CA LYS A 26 -12.83 3.06 -9.72
C LYS A 26 -12.83 1.79 -10.55
N ARG A 27 -13.84 0.93 -10.35
CA ARG A 27 -14.06 -0.25 -11.20
C ARG A 27 -14.43 0.22 -12.62
N LYS A 28 -13.71 -0.28 -13.63
CA LYS A 28 -14.11 -0.08 -15.04
C LYS A 28 -15.28 -1.03 -15.37
N PRO A 29 -16.26 -0.58 -16.18
CA PRO A 29 -17.32 -1.46 -16.65
C PRO A 29 -16.72 -2.57 -17.50
N HIS A 30 -17.24 -3.79 -17.35
CA HIS A 30 -16.88 -4.94 -18.18
C HIS A 30 -17.83 -5.04 -19.38
N GLU A 31 -17.40 -5.73 -20.44
CA GLU A 31 -18.24 -6.02 -21.61
C GLU A 31 -19.43 -6.89 -21.19
N GLY A 32 -20.65 -6.50 -21.57
CA GLY A 32 -21.90 -7.22 -21.25
C GLY A 32 -22.58 -6.81 -19.94
N TYR A 33 -22.09 -5.78 -19.27
CA TYR A 33 -22.63 -5.30 -18.01
C TYR A 33 -23.90 -4.43 -18.18
N ASP A 34 -24.88 -4.54 -17.26
CA ASP A 34 -26.09 -3.72 -17.23
C ASP A 34 -25.77 -2.27 -16.85
N PRO A 35 -25.95 -1.28 -17.75
CA PRO A 35 -25.68 0.13 -17.47
C PRO A 35 -26.39 0.64 -16.19
N ILE A 36 -27.58 0.14 -15.88
CA ILE A 36 -28.35 0.56 -14.70
C ILE A 36 -27.64 0.12 -13.41
N GLU A 37 -27.08 -1.08 -13.38
CA GLU A 37 -26.26 -1.50 -12.24
C GLU A 37 -25.00 -0.65 -12.12
N TYR A 38 -24.47 -0.04 -13.19
CA TYR A 38 -23.17 0.68 -13.19
C TYR A 38 -23.30 1.96 -12.39
N TYR A 39 -24.43 2.64 -12.64
CA TYR A 39 -24.77 3.90 -12.02
C TYR A 39 -25.34 3.71 -10.62
N LYS A 40 -25.63 2.46 -10.18
CA LYS A 40 -25.83 2.19 -8.76
C LYS A 40 -24.51 2.44 -8.05
N LYS A 41 -24.51 3.47 -7.21
CA LYS A 41 -23.34 3.86 -6.41
C LYS A 41 -22.86 2.63 -5.62
N PRO A 42 -21.64 2.12 -5.87
CA PRO A 42 -21.14 0.99 -5.10
C PRO A 42 -21.10 1.38 -3.62
N SER A 43 -21.29 0.38 -2.75
CA SER A 43 -21.14 0.61 -1.31
C SER A 43 -19.74 1.19 -1.05
N GLN A 44 -19.65 2.24 -0.23
CA GLN A 44 -18.37 2.83 0.16
C GLN A 44 -17.38 1.78 0.65
N TRP A 45 -17.89 0.73 1.30
CA TRP A 45 -17.08 -0.39 1.78
C TRP A 45 -16.45 -1.20 0.64
N GLU A 46 -17.13 -1.39 -0.49
CA GLU A 46 -16.59 -2.09 -1.66
C GLU A 46 -15.48 -1.30 -2.35
N GLU A 47 -15.60 0.03 -2.38
CA GLU A 47 -14.54 0.91 -2.87
C GLU A 47 -13.32 0.84 -1.94
N VAL A 48 -13.53 0.92 -0.62
CA VAL A 48 -12.46 0.80 0.38
C VAL A 48 -11.75 -0.54 0.26
N LYS A 49 -12.48 -1.65 0.18
CA LYS A 49 -11.89 -2.98 -0.05
C LYS A 49 -11.03 -3.02 -1.30
N LEU A 50 -11.51 -2.44 -2.40
CA LEU A 50 -10.76 -2.39 -3.65
C LEU A 50 -9.48 -1.58 -3.49
N GLY A 51 -9.55 -0.44 -2.82
CA GLY A 51 -8.39 0.38 -2.46
C GLY A 51 -7.37 -0.39 -1.61
N ILE A 52 -7.83 -1.10 -0.59
CA ILE A 52 -7.00 -1.97 0.25
C ILE A 52 -6.29 -3.01 -0.63
N MET A 53 -7.04 -3.77 -1.43
CA MET A 53 -6.49 -4.87 -2.23
C MET A 53 -5.43 -4.44 -3.24
N ILE A 54 -5.51 -3.21 -3.75
CA ILE A 54 -4.59 -2.72 -4.78
C ILE A 54 -3.42 -1.96 -4.15
N ALA A 55 -3.69 -0.98 -3.30
CA ALA A 55 -2.66 -0.04 -2.84
C ALA A 55 -1.94 -0.53 -1.58
N ALA A 56 -2.66 -1.12 -0.62
CA ALA A 56 -2.06 -1.47 0.67
C ALA A 56 -0.95 -2.53 0.57
N PRO A 57 -1.07 -3.63 -0.20
CA PRO A 57 0.02 -4.60 -0.33
C PRO A 57 1.33 -3.99 -0.82
N ALA A 58 1.27 -3.08 -1.81
CA ALA A 58 2.46 -2.43 -2.33
C ALA A 58 3.17 -1.62 -1.25
N VAL A 59 2.44 -0.75 -0.53
CA VAL A 59 3.02 0.11 0.49
C VAL A 59 3.44 -0.68 1.74
N VAL A 60 2.61 -1.60 2.22
CA VAL A 60 2.94 -2.42 3.40
C VAL A 60 4.19 -3.24 3.15
N LEU A 61 4.29 -3.92 1.99
CA LEU A 61 5.46 -4.74 1.67
C LEU A 61 6.70 -3.87 1.42
N HIS A 62 6.54 -2.68 0.84
CA HIS A 62 7.63 -1.70 0.69
C HIS A 62 8.28 -1.36 2.03
N GLU A 63 7.46 -0.95 3.01
CA GLU A 63 7.96 -0.59 4.34
C GLU A 63 8.51 -1.80 5.11
N LEU A 64 7.83 -2.95 5.00
CA LEU A 64 8.32 -4.19 5.59
C LEU A 64 9.67 -4.62 5.02
N SER A 65 9.91 -4.40 3.72
CA SER A 65 11.21 -4.69 3.10
C SER A 65 12.33 -3.85 3.67
N HIS A 66 12.12 -2.54 3.89
CA HIS A 66 13.09 -1.70 4.60
C HIS A 66 13.42 -2.28 5.98
N LYS A 67 12.39 -2.64 6.76
CA LYS A 67 12.54 -3.21 8.09
C LYS A 67 13.29 -4.54 8.08
N PHE A 68 12.88 -5.48 7.24
CA PHE A 68 13.46 -6.82 7.21
C PHE A 68 14.92 -6.81 6.75
N VAL A 69 15.26 -6.00 5.75
CA VAL A 69 16.65 -5.86 5.31
C VAL A 69 17.51 -5.22 6.41
N ALA A 70 17.02 -4.17 7.08
CA ALA A 70 17.73 -3.56 8.20
C ALA A 70 17.96 -4.57 9.34
N MET A 71 16.94 -5.35 9.70
CA MET A 71 17.06 -6.42 10.69
C MET A 71 18.01 -7.53 10.26
N GLY A 72 18.09 -7.82 8.95
CA GLY A 72 19.06 -8.78 8.39
C GLY A 72 20.51 -8.35 8.60
N PHE A 73 20.79 -7.05 8.63
CA PHE A 73 22.09 -6.48 9.01
C PHE A 73 22.29 -6.34 10.53
N GLY A 74 21.33 -6.81 11.34
CA GLY A 74 21.41 -6.73 12.81
C GLY A 74 20.93 -5.40 13.40
N ALA A 75 20.33 -4.51 12.59
CA ALA A 75 19.76 -3.27 13.08
C ALA A 75 18.45 -3.49 13.83
N VAL A 76 18.18 -2.64 14.83
CA VAL A 76 16.85 -2.53 15.43
C VAL A 76 16.01 -1.58 14.58
N ALA A 77 15.03 -2.12 13.86
CA ALA A 77 14.13 -1.36 13.01
C ALA A 77 12.67 -1.47 13.49
N ILE A 78 11.97 -0.34 13.57
CA ILE A 78 10.58 -0.23 14.03
C ILE A 78 9.74 0.46 12.95
N LEU A 79 8.69 -0.21 12.52
CA LEU A 79 7.67 0.32 11.64
C LEU A 79 6.76 1.27 12.42
N GLY A 80 6.41 2.41 11.83
CA GLY A 80 5.43 3.34 12.38
C GLY A 80 4.44 3.83 11.33
N ALA A 81 3.21 4.06 11.77
CA ALA A 81 2.17 4.73 11.00
C ALA A 81 2.21 6.25 11.24
N PRO A 82 2.42 7.09 10.22
CA PRO A 82 2.39 8.55 10.38
C PRO A 82 0.95 9.06 10.47
N LEU A 83 0.34 8.92 11.65
CA LEU A 83 -1.08 9.23 11.89
C LEU A 83 -1.49 10.65 11.48
N GLN A 84 -0.64 11.65 11.71
CA GLN A 84 -0.92 13.04 11.34
C GLN A 84 -1.06 13.19 9.82
N TRP A 85 -0.19 12.52 9.06
CA TRP A 85 -0.21 12.57 7.60
C TRP A 85 -1.39 11.79 7.02
N TYR A 86 -1.76 10.65 7.63
CA TYR A 86 -2.99 9.96 7.27
C TYR A 86 -4.23 10.79 7.54
N ALA A 87 -4.31 11.46 8.69
CA ALA A 87 -5.42 12.35 9.01
C ALA A 87 -5.53 13.49 7.98
N PHE A 88 -4.41 14.08 7.58
CA PHE A 88 -4.37 15.10 6.54
C PHE A 88 -4.83 14.57 5.16
N ALA A 89 -4.34 13.41 4.73
CA ALA A 89 -4.76 12.79 3.48
C ALA A 89 -6.25 12.42 3.48
N ILE A 90 -6.76 11.92 4.62
CA ILE A 90 -8.18 11.63 4.82
C ILE A 90 -9.00 12.92 4.74
N LEU A 91 -8.55 14.01 5.38
CA LEU A 91 -9.21 15.32 5.29
C LEU A 91 -9.29 15.82 3.84
N LEU A 92 -8.18 15.73 3.10
CA LEU A 92 -8.16 16.07 1.67
C LEU A 92 -9.18 15.26 0.87
N ARG A 93 -9.31 13.97 1.16
CA ARG A 93 -10.32 13.12 0.55
C ARG A 93 -11.74 13.55 0.93
N LEU A 94 -12.00 13.87 2.20
CA LEU A 94 -13.33 14.27 2.68
C LEU A 94 -13.84 15.56 2.02
N ILE A 95 -12.94 16.50 1.70
CA ILE A 95 -13.29 17.72 0.96
C ILE A 95 -13.32 17.53 -0.56
N ASN A 96 -13.22 16.29 -1.05
CA ASN A 96 -13.12 15.93 -2.47
C ASN A 96 -11.99 16.66 -3.21
N SER A 97 -10.86 16.88 -2.53
CA SER A 97 -9.68 17.45 -3.18
C SER A 97 -9.21 16.53 -4.32
N PRO A 98 -8.85 17.08 -5.49
CA PRO A 98 -8.26 16.29 -6.57
C PRO A 98 -6.82 15.82 -6.24
N ILE A 99 -6.23 16.31 -5.15
CA ILE A 99 -4.86 16.01 -4.76
C ILE A 99 -4.83 14.66 -4.02
N LEU A 100 -4.16 13.68 -4.61
CA LEU A 100 -3.79 12.44 -3.94
C LEU A 100 -2.49 12.66 -3.16
N PHE A 101 -2.60 12.77 -1.84
CA PHE A 101 -1.44 12.84 -0.96
C PHE A 101 -0.94 11.43 -0.64
N LEU A 102 0.23 11.07 -1.19
CA LEU A 102 0.84 9.76 -1.02
C LEU A 102 1.48 9.68 0.37
N VAL A 103 0.85 8.90 1.26
CA VAL A 103 1.37 8.66 2.61
C VAL A 103 1.63 7.16 2.75
N GLY A 104 2.89 6.82 3.02
CA GLY A 104 3.29 5.48 3.41
C GLY A 104 3.47 5.35 4.93
N GLY A 105 4.08 4.24 5.35
CA GLY A 105 4.63 4.13 6.69
C GLY A 105 5.99 4.80 6.77
N TYR A 106 6.67 4.62 7.90
CA TYR A 106 8.09 4.85 7.99
C TYR A 106 8.75 3.74 8.81
N VAL A 107 10.04 3.52 8.57
CA VAL A 107 10.85 2.59 9.37
C VAL A 107 11.93 3.38 10.09
N SER A 108 11.85 3.41 11.42
CA SER A 108 12.87 4.01 12.28
C SER A 108 13.94 2.98 12.60
N ILE A 109 15.17 3.24 12.12
CA ILE A 109 16.35 2.42 12.41
C ILE A 109 17.06 3.03 13.61
N ARG A 110 17.12 2.31 14.73
CA ARG A 110 17.69 2.80 15.99
C ARG A 110 19.19 2.54 16.13
N THR A 111 19.72 1.62 15.33
CA THR A 111 21.14 1.29 15.28
C THR A 111 21.75 1.94 14.04
N PRO A 112 22.82 2.74 14.15
CA PRO A 112 23.52 3.26 12.98
C PRO A 112 24.04 2.10 12.12
N LEU A 113 23.78 2.17 10.81
CA LEU A 113 24.28 1.21 9.83
C LEU A 113 25.40 1.86 9.00
N PRO A 114 26.45 1.11 8.62
CA PRO A 114 27.42 1.53 7.61
C PRO A 114 26.74 2.01 6.31
N PRO A 115 27.45 2.81 5.47
CA PRO A 115 26.86 3.40 4.27
C PRO A 115 26.31 2.38 3.27
N LEU A 116 27.01 1.26 3.06
CA LEU A 116 26.57 0.22 2.13
C LEU A 116 25.30 -0.49 2.60
N GLU A 117 25.22 -0.79 3.89
CA GLU A 117 24.04 -1.40 4.51
C GLU A 117 22.86 -0.44 4.50
N SER A 118 23.09 0.84 4.80
CA SER A 118 22.09 1.90 4.70
C SER A 118 21.55 2.04 3.26
N ALA A 119 22.43 1.99 2.26
CA ALA A 119 22.02 2.02 0.86
C ALA A 119 21.19 0.78 0.50
N ALA A 120 21.60 -0.41 0.92
CA ALA A 120 20.85 -1.65 0.72
C ALA A 120 19.46 -1.59 1.39
N VAL A 121 19.36 -1.02 2.60
CA VAL A 121 18.06 -0.77 3.23
C VAL A 121 17.24 0.21 2.41
N SER A 122 17.78 1.33 1.95
CA SER A 122 17.04 2.34 1.18
C SER A 122 16.51 1.83 -0.17
N ILE A 123 17.19 0.87 -0.80
CA ILE A 123 16.71 0.30 -2.07
C ILE A 123 15.73 -0.86 -1.86
N ALA A 124 15.69 -1.46 -0.67
CA ALA A 124 14.85 -2.63 -0.37
C ALA A 124 13.37 -2.40 -0.66
N GLY A 125 12.80 -1.28 -0.20
CA GLY A 125 11.40 -0.92 -0.46
C GLY A 125 11.12 -0.71 -1.96
N PRO A 126 11.84 0.18 -2.67
CA PRO A 126 11.68 0.35 -4.12
C PRO A 126 11.84 -0.96 -4.90
N LEU A 127 12.82 -1.79 -4.53
CA LEU A 127 13.04 -3.10 -5.15
C LEU A 127 11.86 -4.04 -4.92
N MET A 128 11.26 -4.05 -3.73
CA MET A 128 10.06 -4.84 -3.45
C MET A 128 8.88 -4.42 -4.34
N ASN A 129 8.66 -3.12 -4.52
CA ASN A 129 7.63 -2.64 -5.47
C ASN A 129 7.93 -3.07 -6.91
N PHE A 130 9.21 -3.03 -7.32
CA PHE A 130 9.62 -3.51 -8.64
C PHE A 130 9.38 -5.03 -8.81
N ILE A 131 9.63 -5.82 -7.77
CA ILE A 131 9.35 -7.27 -7.75
C ILE A 131 7.84 -7.51 -7.88
N ILE A 132 7.01 -6.82 -7.09
CA ILE A 132 5.54 -6.91 -7.16
C ILE A 132 5.07 -6.59 -8.58
N TYR A 133 5.55 -5.48 -9.16
CA TYR A 133 5.25 -5.10 -10.54
C TYR A 133 5.65 -6.20 -11.54
N GLY A 134 6.86 -6.73 -11.43
CA GLY A 134 7.36 -7.79 -12.30
C GLY A 134 6.52 -9.07 -12.24
N ILE A 135 6.11 -9.49 -11.04
CA ILE A 135 5.24 -10.64 -10.83
C ILE A 135 3.87 -10.41 -11.50
N ILE A 136 3.23 -9.27 -11.23
CA ILE A 136 1.93 -8.93 -11.81
C ILE A 136 2.03 -8.85 -13.34
N TYR A 137 3.05 -8.19 -13.87
CA TYR A 137 3.30 -8.07 -15.31
C TYR A 137 3.46 -9.44 -15.96
N ALA A 138 4.27 -10.34 -15.38
CA ALA A 138 4.47 -11.69 -15.87
C ALA A 138 3.18 -12.53 -15.83
N MET A 139 2.37 -12.38 -14.77
CA MET A 139 1.07 -13.05 -14.64
C MET A 139 0.08 -12.61 -15.72
N LEU A 140 0.02 -11.30 -16.00
CA LEU A 140 -0.85 -10.72 -17.03
C LEU A 140 -0.41 -11.14 -18.44
N LYS A 141 0.89 -11.08 -18.74
CA LYS A 141 1.44 -11.47 -20.04
C LYS A 141 1.15 -12.94 -20.37
N ASN A 142 1.26 -13.82 -19.38
CA ASN A 142 1.08 -15.27 -19.57
C ASN A 142 -0.40 -15.72 -19.51
N ARG A 143 -1.37 -14.80 -19.42
CA ARG A 143 -2.82 -15.08 -19.26
C ARG A 143 -3.12 -16.15 -18.19
N LYS A 144 -2.27 -16.30 -17.17
CA LYS A 144 -2.46 -17.27 -16.08
C LYS A 144 -3.65 -16.91 -15.18
N ILE A 145 -4.23 -15.72 -15.39
CA ILE A 145 -5.48 -15.30 -14.79
C ILE A 145 -6.59 -15.56 -15.82
N LYS A 146 -7.36 -16.63 -15.63
CA LYS A 146 -8.64 -16.79 -16.35
C LYS A 146 -9.48 -15.56 -16.03
N LYS A 147 -9.91 -14.80 -17.06
CA LYS A 147 -10.98 -13.81 -16.87
C LYS A 147 -12.16 -14.57 -16.30
N LYS A 148 -12.50 -14.32 -15.03
CA LYS A 148 -13.75 -14.80 -14.48
C LYS A 148 -14.83 -13.93 -15.11
N HIS A 149 -15.56 -14.52 -16.05
CA HIS A 149 -16.74 -13.94 -16.66
C HIS A 149 -17.79 -13.67 -15.57
#